data_AF-A0A2T2S9A1-F1
#
_entry.id   AF-A0A2T2S9A1-F1
#
_cell.length_a   1.000
_cell.length_b   1.000
_cell.length_c   1.000
_cell.angle_alpha   90.00
_cell.angle_beta   90.00
_cell.angle_gamma   90.00
#
_symmetry.space_group_name_H-M   'P 1'
#
loop_
_entity.id
_entity.type
_entity.pdbx_description
1 polymer ?
#
loop_
_entity_poly.entity_id
_entity_poly.type
_entity_poly.pdbx_seq_one_letter_code
_entity_poly.pdbx_strand_id
1 'polypeptide(L)' 'ETSLILSLPAEVGGQPVERYTLLRGPALSGVAGRSFTWIPRGTDPGIHEALLQTQSPDAPADTLVLRIDLQS' A
#
# COMPACT_ATOMS: atom_id res chain seq x y z
N GLU A 1 9.25 13.52 -12.55
CA GLU A 1 8.70 12.87 -11.35
C GLU A 1 8.40 11.42 -11.70
N THR A 2 8.87 10.47 -10.90
CA THR A 2 8.76 9.03 -11.18
C THR A 2 7.68 8.43 -10.29
N SER A 3 6.76 7.68 -10.88
CA SER A 3 5.75 6.94 -10.11
C SER A 3 6.40 5.75 -9.39
N LEU A 4 6.05 5.58 -8.13
CA LEU A 4 6.37 4.38 -7.36
C LEU A 4 5.30 3.32 -7.61
N ILE A 5 5.72 2.11 -7.95
CA ILE A 5 4.84 0.94 -8.09
C ILE A 5 5.44 -0.18 -7.24
N LEU A 6 4.65 -0.71 -6.30
CA LEU A 6 5.07 -1.76 -5.40
C LEU A 6 4.09 -2.93 -5.44
N SER A 7 4.62 -4.14 -5.59
CA SER A 7 3.85 -5.36 -5.37
C SER A 7 3.67 -5.57 -3.86
N LEU A 8 2.42 -5.66 -3.43
CA LEU A 8 2.04 -5.96 -2.06
C LEU A 8 2.14 -7.46 -1.80
N PRO A 9 2.38 -7.88 -0.54
CA PRO A 9 2.50 -9.28 -0.18
C PRO A 9 1.31 -10.12 -0.62
N ALA A 10 1.57 -11.34 -1.06
CA ALA A 10 0.54 -12.33 -1.36
C ALA A 10 -0.08 -12.92 -0.09
N GLU A 11 0.59 -12.77 1.05
CA GLU A 11 0.20 -13.35 2.33
C GLU A 11 0.51 -12.35 3.46
N VAL A 12 -0.37 -12.29 4.46
CA VAL A 12 -0.18 -11.51 5.69
C VAL A 12 -0.62 -12.39 6.86
N GLY A 13 0.22 -12.48 7.90
CA GLY A 13 -0.09 -13.35 9.05
C GLY A 13 -0.25 -14.84 8.71
N GLY A 14 0.35 -15.30 7.59
CA GLY A 14 0.18 -16.67 7.08
C GLY A 14 -1.16 -16.93 6.39
N GLN A 15 -1.95 -15.90 6.13
CA GLN A 15 -3.21 -15.99 5.39
C GLN A 15 -3.03 -15.43 3.97
N PRO A 16 -3.56 -16.09 2.94
CA PRO A 16 -3.52 -15.59 1.57
C PRO A 16 -4.33 -14.30 1.44
N VAL A 17 -3.83 -13.37 0.63
CA VAL A 17 -4.49 -12.09 0.32
C VAL A 17 -4.73 -12.00 -1.18
N GLU A 18 -6.00 -11.80 -1.57
CA GLU A 18 -6.36 -11.65 -2.98
C GLU A 18 -6.15 -10.22 -3.47
N ARG A 19 -6.52 -9.24 -2.64
CA ARG A 19 -6.39 -7.81 -2.94
C ARG A 19 -6.29 -7.00 -1.66
N TYR A 20 -5.97 -5.73 -1.82
CA TYR A 20 -5.95 -4.77 -0.73
C TYR A 20 -6.89 -3.60 -1.02
N THR A 21 -7.39 -2.98 0.05
CA THR A 21 -8.10 -1.71 -0.01
C THR A 21 -7.27 -0.66 0.71
N LEU A 22 -7.03 0.49 0.06
CA LEU A 22 -6.34 1.61 0.69
C LEU A 22 -7.30 2.33 1.64
N LEU A 23 -7.03 2.29 2.94
CA LEU A 23 -7.81 3.00 3.96
C LEU A 23 -7.32 4.43 4.17
N ARG A 24 -6.00 4.61 4.15
CA ARG A 24 -5.32 5.90 4.27
C ARG A 24 -4.01 5.83 3.51
N GLY A 25 -3.60 6.91 2.88
CA GLY A 25 -2.28 6.99 2.27
C GLY A 25 -1.96 8.42 1.82
N PRO A 26 -0.75 8.62 1.28
CA PRO A 26 -0.35 9.90 0.70
C PRO A 26 -1.30 10.33 -0.43
N ALA A 27 -1.35 11.63 -0.71
CA ALA A 27 -2.08 12.13 -1.88
C ALA A 27 -1.57 11.46 -3.16
N LEU A 28 -2.48 11.19 -4.10
CA LEU A 28 -2.18 10.50 -5.37
C LEU A 28 -1.62 9.07 -5.18
N SER A 29 -1.92 8.43 -4.06
CA SER A 29 -1.70 7.00 -3.87
C SER A 29 -2.97 6.18 -4.11
N GLY A 30 -2.80 4.93 -4.53
CA GLY A 30 -3.90 4.02 -4.84
C GLY A 30 -3.47 2.57 -4.83
N VAL A 31 -4.46 1.68 -4.92
CA VAL A 31 -4.25 0.23 -4.98
C VAL A 31 -5.11 -0.35 -6.10
N ALA A 32 -4.50 -1.21 -6.92
CA ALA A 32 -5.18 -2.05 -7.89
C ALA A 32 -4.82 -3.52 -7.63
N GLY A 33 -5.76 -4.30 -7.09
CA GLY A 33 -5.50 -5.67 -6.67
C GLY A 33 -4.45 -5.73 -5.56
N ARG A 34 -3.24 -6.20 -5.88
CA ARG A 34 -2.07 -6.23 -4.99
C ARG A 34 -0.94 -5.30 -5.44
N SER A 35 -1.26 -4.30 -6.24
CA SER A 35 -0.28 -3.30 -6.66
C SER A 35 -0.60 -1.97 -5.98
N PHE A 36 0.32 -1.47 -5.16
CA PHE A 36 0.27 -0.11 -4.65
C PHE A 36 0.95 0.83 -5.65
N THR A 37 0.33 1.96 -5.93
CA THR A 37 0.89 3.00 -6.79
C THR A 37 0.89 4.33 -6.05
N TRP A 38 1.93 5.14 -6.27
CA TRP A 38 2.00 6.48 -5.72
C TRP A 38 2.77 7.42 -6.64
N ILE A 39 2.22 8.62 -6.84
CA ILE A 39 2.89 9.72 -7.53
C ILE A 39 3.25 10.78 -6.47
N PRO A 40 4.52 10.85 -6.00
CA PRO A 40 4.94 11.75 -4.92
C PRO A 40 5.10 13.21 -5.39
N ARG A 41 4.22 13.68 -6.26
CA ARG A 41 4.30 15.01 -6.86
C ARG A 41 4.04 16.08 -5.80
N GLY A 42 5.00 17.00 -5.66
CA GLY A 42 4.94 18.07 -4.65
C GLY A 42 4.90 17.55 -3.21
N THR A 43 5.35 16.32 -2.97
CA THR A 43 5.45 15.77 -1.62
C THR A 43 6.87 15.96 -1.07
N ASP A 44 6.97 16.38 0.19
CA ASP A 44 8.26 16.55 0.86
C ASP A 44 8.98 15.20 1.10
N PRO A 45 10.32 15.17 1.03
CA PRO A 45 11.11 14.02 1.45
C PRO A 45 10.80 13.62 2.90
N GLY A 46 10.91 12.33 3.20
CA GLY A 46 10.67 11.78 4.53
C GLY A 46 9.86 10.48 4.51
N ILE A 47 9.38 10.08 5.69
CA ILE A 47 8.62 8.84 5.87
C ILE A 47 7.14 9.11 5.64
N HIS A 48 6.57 8.36 4.71
CA HIS A 48 5.15 8.38 4.37
C HIS A 48 4.54 7.01 4.62
N GLU A 49 3.32 6.97 5.15
CA GLU A 49 2.65 5.72 5.49
C GLU A 49 1.35 5.54 4.72
N ALA A 50 1.14 4.33 4.20
CA ALA A 50 -0.13 3.88 3.66
C ALA A 50 -0.67 2.73 4.53
N LEU A 51 -1.92 2.85 4.91
CA LEU A 51 -2.68 1.86 5.66
C LEU A 51 -3.58 1.09 4.68
N LEU A 52 -3.34 -0.21 4.56
CA LEU A 52 -4.06 -1.08 3.66
C LEU A 52 -4.79 -2.16 4.44
N GLN A 53 -6.02 -2.46 4.06
CA GLN A 53 -6.79 -3.58 4.57
C GLN A 53 -6.66 -4.77 3.62
N THR A 54 -6.39 -5.97 4.15
CA THR A 54 -6.42 -7.20 3.37
C THR A 54 -7.87 -7.55 3.00
N GLN A 55 -8.03 -8.17 1.84
CA GLN A 55 -9.29 -8.73 1.40
C GLN A 55 -9.03 -10.18 0.99
N SER A 56 -9.66 -11.09 1.72
CA SER A 56 -9.56 -12.54 1.55
C SER A 56 -10.94 -13.15 1.77
N PRO A 57 -11.34 -14.17 0.99
CA PRO A 57 -12.65 -14.80 1.14
C PRO A 57 -12.78 -15.61 2.43
N ASP A 58 -11.67 -16.23 2.88
CA ASP A 58 -11.67 -17.24 3.95
C ASP A 58 -11.05 -16.76 5.28
N ALA A 59 -10.65 -15.49 5.37
CA ALA A 59 -9.97 -14.95 6.54
C ALA A 59 -10.53 -13.57 6.94
N PRO A 60 -10.55 -13.23 8.23
CA PRO A 60 -10.84 -11.88 8.68
C PRO A 60 -9.89 -10.86 8.05
N ALA A 61 -10.40 -9.66 7.82
CA ALA A 61 -9.57 -8.56 7.36
C ALA A 61 -8.47 -8.24 8.39
N ASP A 62 -7.25 -8.11 7.89
CA ASP A 62 -6.07 -7.67 8.63
C ASP A 62 -5.53 -6.37 8.00
N THR A 63 -4.53 -5.76 8.64
CA THR A 63 -3.99 -4.46 8.24
C THR A 63 -2.51 -4.55 7.92
N LEU A 64 -2.15 -4.07 6.73
CA LEU A 64 -0.78 -3.88 6.30
C LEU A 64 -0.42 -2.39 6.37
N VAL A 65 0.67 -2.07 7.07
CA VAL A 65 1.27 -0.73 7.06
C VAL A 65 2.45 -0.72 6.09
N LEU A 66 2.32 0.03 5.01
CA LEU A 66 3.42 0.29 4.08
C LEU A 66 4.12 1.59 4.50
N ARG A 67 5.39 1.51 4.86
CA ARG A 67 6.24 2.67 5.19
C ARG A 67 7.17 2.95 4.02
N ILE A 68 7.10 4.14 3.47
CA ILE A 68 7.84 4.56 2.28
C ILE A 68 8.78 5.67 2.70
N ASP A 69 10.07 5.46 2.50
CA ASP A 69 11.08 6.48 2.72
C ASP A 69 11.36 7.21 1.40
N LEU A 70 10.84 8.42 1.27
CA LEU A 70 11.02 9.26 0.09
C LEU A 70 12.29 10.10 0.25
N GLN A 71 13.27 9.81 -0.59
CA GLN A 71 14.56 10.51 -0.64
C GLN A 71 14.54 11.66 -1.66
N SER A 72 15.44 12.62 -1.49
CA SER A 72 15.63 13.79 -2.39
C SER A 72 16.32 13.42 -3.71
#